data_AF-A0A1H6RQX7-F1
#
_entry.id   AF-A0A1H6RQX7-F1
#
_cell.length_a   1.000
_cell.length_b   1.000
_cell.length_c   1.000
_cell.angle_alpha   90.00
_cell.angle_beta   90.00
_cell.angle_gamma   90.00
#
_symmetry.space_group_name_H-M   'P 1'
#
loop_
_entity.id
_entity.type
_entity.pdbx_description
1 polymer ?
#
loop_
_entity_poly.entity_id
_entity_poly.type
_entity_poly.pdbx_seq_one_letter_code
_entity_poly.pdbx_strand_id
1 'polypeptide(L)'
;MAGSVTDWVEAHVDDQSGYKVVGRTAEDFLKIDDGKGNTGTVAVIGAKPMVEAADVAPVLAMATKPDFIINVPSSSIWTGDAIALAQGVPAGFGTFGDLGKAVRKGNLTGYRNKEFAFFEDAIGQHTNVRQVSRPYESVFVAHRRRGDDLTIALIDAYNLSAEDVRNARKKIGAFDIALKMSSYGKVTDAARNAADSIGAEAMMFGDLMRRLAK
;
A
#
# COMPACT_ATOMS: atom_id res chain seq x y z
N MET A 1 -27.49 -10.31 -13.50
CA MET A 1 -27.03 -8.90 -13.41
C MET A 1 -25.60 -8.94 -12.92
N ALA A 2 -24.66 -8.28 -13.59
CA ALA A 2 -23.31 -8.14 -13.02
C ALA A 2 -23.44 -7.22 -11.80
N GLY A 3 -23.27 -7.77 -10.60
CA GLY A 3 -23.26 -6.99 -9.37
C GLY A 3 -22.15 -5.95 -9.39
N SER A 4 -22.34 -4.84 -8.68
CA SER A 4 -21.31 -3.85 -8.45
C SER A 4 -20.11 -4.48 -7.69
N VAL A 5 -18.96 -3.80 -7.68
CA VAL A 5 -17.82 -4.26 -6.86
C VAL A 5 -18.19 -4.25 -5.38
N THR A 6 -19.05 -3.32 -4.94
CA THR A 6 -19.61 -3.30 -3.58
C THR A 6 -20.40 -4.58 -3.28
N ASP A 7 -21.23 -5.04 -4.23
CA ASP A 7 -21.98 -6.30 -4.07
C ASP A 7 -21.05 -7.51 -4.00
N TRP A 8 -19.96 -7.49 -4.78
CA TRP A 8 -18.93 -8.52 -4.69
C TRP A 8 -18.28 -8.54 -3.31
N VAL A 9 -17.87 -7.38 -2.78
CA VAL A 9 -17.27 -7.28 -1.44
C VAL A 9 -18.24 -7.78 -0.39
N GLU A 10 -19.50 -7.34 -0.40
CA GLU A 10 -20.51 -7.77 0.56
C GLU A 10 -20.72 -9.28 0.55
N ALA A 11 -20.79 -9.89 -0.64
CA ALA A 11 -20.93 -11.34 -0.78
C ALA A 11 -19.70 -12.14 -0.33
N HIS A 12 -18.52 -11.51 -0.26
CA HIS A 12 -17.25 -12.16 0.15
C HIS A 12 -16.88 -11.87 1.61
N VAL A 13 -17.67 -11.06 2.33
CA VAL A 13 -17.61 -11.02 3.79
C VAL A 13 -18.37 -12.24 4.31
N ASP A 14 -17.62 -13.26 4.72
CA ASP A 14 -18.18 -14.52 5.22
C ASP A 14 -18.18 -14.58 6.76
N ASP A 15 -18.86 -15.59 7.31
CA ASP A 15 -18.91 -15.82 8.76
C ASP A 15 -17.53 -16.11 9.39
N GLN A 16 -16.53 -16.48 8.60
CA GLN A 16 -15.17 -16.75 9.06
C GLN A 16 -14.30 -15.49 9.13
N SER A 17 -14.75 -14.39 8.53
CA SER A 17 -14.03 -13.13 8.48
C SER A 17 -13.87 -12.48 9.86
N GLY A 18 -14.71 -12.88 10.83
CA GLY A 18 -14.74 -12.31 12.19
C GLY A 18 -15.38 -10.93 12.24
N TYR A 19 -16.10 -10.54 11.18
CA TYR A 19 -16.91 -9.34 11.04
C TYR A 19 -17.97 -9.60 9.97
N LYS A 20 -19.05 -8.81 9.97
CA LYS A 20 -20.17 -8.99 9.04
C LYS A 20 -20.65 -7.66 8.48
N VAL A 21 -21.24 -7.70 7.28
CA VAL A 21 -21.99 -6.57 6.75
C VAL A 21 -23.39 -6.57 7.39
N VAL A 22 -23.78 -5.46 8.02
CA VAL A 22 -25.10 -5.30 8.68
C VAL A 22 -26.03 -4.36 7.92
N GLY A 23 -25.59 -3.84 6.78
CA GLY A 23 -26.37 -2.99 5.89
C GLY A 23 -25.48 -2.02 5.12
N ARG A 24 -26.12 -1.02 4.51
CA ARG A 24 -25.43 0.05 3.78
C ARG A 24 -25.85 1.45 4.25
N THR A 25 -25.04 2.46 3.96
CA THR A 25 -25.43 3.88 4.08
C THR A 25 -26.22 4.32 2.84
N ALA A 26 -26.73 5.56 2.83
CA ALA A 26 -27.42 6.10 1.66
C ALA A 26 -26.47 6.28 0.45
N GLU A 27 -25.18 6.46 0.72
CA GLU A 27 -24.09 6.62 -0.24
C GLU A 27 -23.46 5.28 -0.65
N ASP A 28 -24.12 4.16 -0.36
CA ASP A 28 -23.69 2.80 -0.69
C ASP A 28 -22.43 2.31 0.05
N PHE A 29 -22.06 2.93 1.18
CA PHE A 29 -20.97 2.41 2.02
C PHE A 29 -21.45 1.20 2.82
N LEU A 30 -20.63 0.16 2.89
CA LEU A 30 -20.92 -1.01 3.70
C LEU A 30 -20.82 -0.66 5.19
N LYS A 31 -21.82 -1.05 5.98
CA LYS A 31 -21.76 -0.99 7.45
C LYS A 31 -21.23 -2.33 7.95
N ILE A 32 -20.05 -2.29 8.55
CA ILE A 32 -19.39 -3.46 9.11
C ILE A 32 -19.61 -3.49 10.62
N ASP A 33 -20.01 -4.63 11.15
CA ASP A 33 -20.02 -4.98 12.58
C ASP A 33 -18.80 -5.87 12.87
N ASP A 34 -17.96 -5.46 13.81
CA ASP A 34 -16.72 -6.14 14.17
C ASP A 34 -16.91 -7.37 15.08
N GLY A 35 -18.15 -7.72 15.41
CA GLY A 35 -18.50 -8.82 16.32
C GLY A 35 -18.19 -8.52 17.79
N LYS A 36 -17.70 -7.32 18.11
CA LYS A 36 -17.38 -6.83 19.46
C LYS A 36 -18.27 -5.67 19.88
N GLY A 37 -19.33 -5.41 19.12
CA GLY A 37 -20.30 -4.34 19.38
C GLY A 37 -19.91 -2.99 18.79
N ASN A 38 -18.85 -2.91 17.97
CA ASN A 38 -18.52 -1.70 17.23
C ASN A 38 -18.98 -1.82 15.79
N THR A 39 -19.35 -0.69 15.20
CA THR A 39 -19.66 -0.61 13.77
C THR A 39 -18.77 0.43 13.09
N GLY A 40 -18.48 0.22 11.82
CA GLY A 40 -17.75 1.15 10.97
C GLY A 40 -18.28 1.14 9.54
N THR A 41 -17.96 2.19 8.80
CA THR A 41 -18.37 2.40 7.41
C THR A 41 -17.21 2.16 6.47
N VAL A 42 -17.45 1.41 5.40
CA VAL A 42 -16.44 1.06 4.40
C VAL A 42 -16.90 1.50 3.02
N ALA A 43 -16.11 2.38 2.40
CA ALA A 43 -16.30 2.78 1.01
C ALA A 43 -15.56 1.81 0.07
N VAL A 44 -16.24 1.34 -0.98
CA VAL A 44 -15.65 0.52 -2.04
C VAL A 44 -15.48 1.38 -3.29
N ILE A 45 -14.24 1.76 -3.63
CA ILE A 45 -13.98 2.66 -4.77
C ILE A 45 -13.88 1.93 -6.12
N GLY A 46 -13.90 0.59 -6.11
CA GLY A 46 -14.07 -0.23 -7.31
C GLY A 46 -12.96 -1.25 -7.56
N ALA A 47 -12.75 -1.54 -8.84
CA ALA A 47 -11.86 -2.59 -9.34
C ALA A 47 -10.64 -2.00 -10.10
N LYS A 48 -9.88 -1.10 -9.48
CA LYS A 48 -8.89 -0.26 -10.19
C LYS A 48 -7.48 -0.84 -10.11
N PRO A 49 -6.70 -0.94 -11.20
CA PRO A 49 -5.30 -1.39 -11.14
C PRO A 49 -4.37 -0.35 -10.51
N MET A 50 -4.71 0.94 -10.64
CA MET A 50 -4.05 2.08 -10.02
C MET A 50 -5.13 2.94 -9.37
N VAL A 51 -4.94 3.30 -8.11
CA VAL A 51 -5.83 4.17 -7.34
C VAL A 51 -5.22 5.56 -7.29
N GLU A 52 -5.94 6.52 -7.88
CA GLU A 52 -5.56 7.91 -7.99
C GLU A 52 -6.37 8.78 -7.02
N ALA A 53 -5.91 10.00 -6.79
CA ALA A 53 -6.60 10.98 -5.94
C ALA A 53 -8.07 11.20 -6.37
N ALA A 54 -8.34 11.17 -7.68
CA ALA A 54 -9.68 11.31 -8.26
C ALA A 54 -10.63 10.14 -7.91
N ASP A 55 -10.10 8.99 -7.51
CA ASP A 55 -10.90 7.84 -7.09
C ASP A 55 -11.29 7.93 -5.61
N VAL A 56 -10.45 8.56 -4.80
CA VAL A 56 -10.63 8.73 -3.35
C VAL A 56 -11.47 9.96 -3.01
N ALA A 57 -11.24 11.07 -3.73
CA ALA A 57 -11.89 12.34 -3.46
C ALA A 57 -13.45 12.26 -3.44
N PRO A 58 -14.12 11.53 -4.35
CA PRO A 58 -15.58 11.45 -4.36
C PRO A 58 -16.16 10.83 -3.08
N VAL A 59 -15.57 9.73 -2.59
CA VAL A 59 -16.06 9.07 -1.36
C VAL A 59 -15.78 9.91 -0.13
N LEU A 60 -14.71 10.70 -0.13
CA LEU A 60 -14.42 11.64 0.95
C LEU A 60 -15.28 12.92 0.88
N ALA A 61 -15.87 13.25 -0.27
CA ALA A 61 -16.75 14.42 -0.41
C ALA A 61 -18.19 14.15 0.06
N MET A 62 -18.58 12.88 0.23
CA MET A 62 -19.92 12.48 0.68
C MET A 62 -20.26 12.98 2.10
N ALA A 63 -21.56 13.04 2.41
CA ALA A 63 -22.05 13.49 3.71
C ALA A 63 -21.57 12.55 4.84
N THR A 64 -21.77 11.24 4.66
CA THR A 64 -21.13 10.23 5.52
C THR A 64 -19.65 10.11 5.13
N LYS A 65 -18.74 10.14 6.11
CA LYS A 65 -17.31 9.87 5.88
C LYS A 65 -17.02 8.39 6.12
N PRO A 66 -16.27 7.71 5.25
CA PRO A 66 -15.90 6.33 5.47
C PRO A 66 -14.85 6.20 6.57
N ASP A 67 -14.97 5.18 7.42
CA ASP A 67 -13.92 4.80 8.37
C ASP A 67 -12.78 4.03 7.68
N PHE A 68 -13.08 3.39 6.55
CA PHE A 68 -12.11 2.66 5.74
C PHE A 68 -12.45 2.74 4.24
N ILE A 69 -11.44 2.86 3.39
CA ILE A 69 -11.60 2.87 1.93
C ILE A 69 -10.90 1.65 1.33
N ILE A 70 -11.63 0.83 0.57
CA ILE A 70 -11.05 -0.32 -0.12
C ILE A 70 -11.11 -0.19 -1.63
N ASN A 71 -10.08 -0.74 -2.27
CA ASN A 71 -10.07 -1.07 -3.68
C ASN A 71 -9.81 -2.57 -3.88
N VAL A 72 -10.35 -3.12 -4.95
CA VAL A 72 -10.10 -4.48 -5.44
C VAL A 72 -9.37 -4.36 -6.79
N PRO A 73 -8.48 -5.28 -7.22
CA PRO A 73 -7.89 -6.40 -6.48
C PRO A 73 -6.80 -5.98 -5.48
N SER A 74 -6.22 -6.95 -4.76
CA SER A 74 -5.10 -6.71 -3.85
C SER A 74 -3.78 -6.33 -4.52
N SER A 75 -3.66 -6.53 -5.83
CA SER A 75 -2.47 -6.22 -6.62
C SER A 75 -2.40 -4.77 -7.09
N SER A 76 -3.43 -3.97 -6.79
CA SER A 76 -3.51 -2.57 -7.16
C SER A 76 -2.44 -1.72 -6.49
N ILE A 77 -2.08 -0.62 -7.13
CA ILE A 77 -1.16 0.38 -6.56
C ILE A 77 -1.94 1.62 -6.16
N TRP A 78 -1.67 2.14 -4.97
CA TRP A 78 -2.13 3.47 -4.59
C TRP A 78 -1.05 4.52 -4.91
N THR A 79 -1.46 5.62 -5.55
CA THR A 79 -0.60 6.79 -5.74
C THR A 79 -0.38 7.54 -4.42
N GLY A 80 0.73 8.28 -4.35
CA GLY A 80 1.05 9.12 -3.19
C GLY A 80 -0.05 10.11 -2.85
N ASP A 81 -0.64 10.75 -3.85
CA ASP A 81 -1.72 11.72 -3.65
C ASP A 81 -3.01 11.04 -3.15
N ALA A 82 -3.34 9.85 -3.64
CA ALA A 82 -4.46 9.06 -3.12
C ALA A 82 -4.24 8.68 -1.65
N ILE A 83 -3.03 8.25 -1.31
CA ILE A 83 -2.61 7.93 0.06
C ILE A 83 -2.73 9.18 0.94
N ALA A 84 -2.19 10.32 0.49
CA ALA A 84 -2.22 11.58 1.23
C ALA A 84 -3.67 12.05 1.48
N LEU A 85 -4.56 11.94 0.48
CA LEU A 85 -5.98 12.24 0.67
C LEU A 85 -6.65 11.33 1.69
N ALA A 86 -6.45 10.00 1.57
CA ALA A 86 -7.04 9.04 2.51
C ALA A 86 -6.52 9.24 3.95
N GLN A 87 -5.23 9.58 4.10
CA GLN A 87 -4.60 9.80 5.40
C GLN A 87 -4.86 11.19 5.99
N GLY A 88 -5.29 12.16 5.17
CA GLY A 88 -5.64 13.52 5.61
C GLY A 88 -6.96 13.59 6.39
N VAL A 89 -7.70 12.48 6.46
CA VAL A 89 -8.91 12.34 7.28
C VAL A 89 -8.78 11.12 8.20
N PRO A 90 -9.63 10.98 9.23
CA PRO A 90 -9.70 9.77 10.06
C PRO A 90 -10.24 8.53 9.30
N ALA A 91 -9.56 8.11 8.23
CA ALA A 91 -9.90 6.91 7.46
C ALA A 91 -8.67 5.99 7.27
N GLY A 92 -8.91 4.69 7.38
CA GLY A 92 -7.98 3.67 6.89
C GLY A 92 -8.15 3.45 5.39
N PHE A 93 -7.16 2.83 4.76
CA PHE A 93 -7.29 2.40 3.38
C PHE A 93 -6.50 1.13 3.10
N GLY A 94 -6.84 0.46 1.99
CA GLY A 94 -6.07 -0.66 1.47
C GLY A 94 -6.91 -1.63 0.65
N THR A 95 -6.55 -2.91 0.75
CA THR A 95 -7.23 -4.01 0.06
C THR A 95 -8.36 -4.59 0.91
N PHE A 96 -9.17 -5.49 0.35
CA PHE A 96 -10.13 -6.28 1.13
C PHE A 96 -9.46 -7.07 2.27
N GLY A 97 -8.25 -7.59 2.04
CA GLY A 97 -7.48 -8.27 3.09
C GLY A 97 -7.03 -7.32 4.22
N ASP A 98 -6.77 -6.05 3.90
CA ASP A 98 -6.41 -5.03 4.89
C ASP A 98 -7.60 -4.60 5.74
N LEU A 99 -8.80 -4.54 5.18
CA LEU A 99 -10.04 -4.36 5.95
C LEU A 99 -10.14 -5.42 7.06
N GLY A 100 -10.00 -6.70 6.72
CA GLY A 100 -10.05 -7.77 7.72
C GLY A 100 -8.95 -7.68 8.78
N LYS A 101 -7.76 -7.17 8.44
CA LYS A 101 -6.68 -6.88 9.41
C LYS A 101 -7.03 -5.68 10.31
N ALA A 102 -7.63 -4.64 9.75
CA ALA A 102 -8.02 -3.42 10.44
C ALA A 102 -9.13 -3.69 11.47
N VAL A 103 -10.16 -4.45 11.07
CA VAL A 103 -11.25 -4.88 11.96
C VAL A 103 -10.74 -5.73 13.12
N ARG A 104 -9.87 -6.73 12.85
CA ARG A 104 -9.28 -7.57 13.91
C ARG A 104 -8.49 -6.76 14.94
N LYS A 105 -7.80 -5.70 14.51
CA LYS A 105 -7.07 -4.75 15.36
C LYS A 105 -7.99 -3.74 16.07
N GLY A 106 -9.27 -3.65 15.72
CA GLY A 106 -10.20 -2.65 16.26
C GLY A 106 -9.82 -1.22 15.87
N ASN A 107 -9.16 -1.03 14.73
CA ASN A 107 -8.68 0.28 14.29
C ASN A 107 -8.86 0.43 12.78
N LEU A 108 -10.08 0.79 12.35
CA LEU A 108 -10.40 1.09 10.96
C LEU A 108 -9.78 2.43 10.54
N THR A 109 -10.13 3.50 11.24
CA THR A 109 -9.80 4.89 10.89
C THR A 109 -8.29 5.19 10.92
N GLY A 110 -7.54 4.54 11.81
CA GLY A 110 -6.10 4.69 11.94
C GLY A 110 -5.30 3.54 11.33
N TYR A 111 -5.92 2.64 10.56
CA TYR A 111 -5.17 1.54 9.97
C TYR A 111 -4.10 2.07 9.01
N ARG A 112 -2.88 1.58 9.19
CA ARG A 112 -1.76 1.76 8.27
C ARG A 112 -1.12 0.40 8.05
N ASN A 113 -0.76 0.10 6.80
CA ASN A 113 0.01 -1.09 6.50
C ASN A 113 1.39 -0.94 7.17
N LYS A 114 1.64 -1.82 8.15
CA LYS A 114 2.84 -1.77 9.01
C LYS A 114 4.14 -1.98 8.24
N GLU A 115 4.10 -2.76 7.16
CA GLU A 115 5.29 -3.06 6.37
C GLU A 115 5.77 -1.79 5.67
N PHE A 116 4.87 -1.07 5.00
CA PHE A 116 5.23 0.19 4.35
C PHE A 116 5.62 1.26 5.35
N ALA A 117 4.91 1.38 6.48
CA ALA A 117 5.26 2.32 7.54
C ALA A 117 6.68 2.07 8.09
N PHE A 118 7.06 0.80 8.26
CA PHE A 118 8.41 0.44 8.69
C PHE A 118 9.49 0.96 7.73
N PHE A 119 9.31 0.77 6.42
CA PHE A 119 10.30 1.26 5.44
C PHE A 119 10.34 2.79 5.39
N GLU A 120 9.18 3.44 5.41
CA GLU A 120 9.06 4.90 5.43
C GLU A 120 9.81 5.49 6.64
N ASP A 121 9.53 4.97 7.83
CA ASP A 121 10.17 5.40 9.08
C ASP A 121 11.68 5.13 9.07
N ALA A 122 12.10 3.93 8.66
CA ALA A 122 13.51 3.57 8.67
C ALA A 122 14.35 4.40 7.70
N ILE A 123 13.83 4.67 6.50
CA ILE A 123 14.49 5.55 5.53
C ILE A 123 14.52 6.97 6.09
N GLY A 124 13.41 7.47 6.63
CA GLY A 124 13.30 8.84 7.15
C GLY A 124 14.18 9.11 8.38
N GLN A 125 14.39 8.11 9.23
CA GLN A 125 15.25 8.21 10.42
C GLN A 125 16.75 8.17 10.10
N HIS A 126 17.13 7.82 8.87
CA HIS A 126 18.53 7.76 8.48
C HIS A 126 19.17 9.16 8.49
N THR A 127 20.35 9.30 9.10
CA THR A 127 21.02 10.61 9.32
C THR A 127 21.38 11.35 8.03
N ASN A 128 21.52 10.65 6.90
CA ASN A 128 21.72 11.26 5.58
C ASN A 128 20.42 11.56 4.82
N VAL A 129 19.23 11.29 5.37
CA VAL A 129 17.94 11.54 4.71
C VAL A 129 17.26 12.76 5.35
N ARG A 130 16.99 13.80 4.54
CA ARG A 130 16.31 15.02 5.01
C ARG A 130 14.80 14.94 4.91
N GLN A 131 14.30 14.15 3.97
CA GLN A 131 12.87 14.00 3.69
C GLN A 131 12.64 12.68 2.96
N VAL A 132 11.48 12.07 3.18
CA VAL A 132 10.97 10.95 2.38
C VAL A 132 9.72 11.42 1.67
N SER A 133 9.64 11.15 0.37
CA SER A 133 8.42 11.29 -0.42
C SER A 133 7.94 9.90 -0.84
N ARG A 134 6.64 9.74 -1.07
CA ARG A 134 6.04 8.44 -1.40
C ARG A 134 5.16 8.53 -2.65
N PRO A 135 5.74 8.45 -3.87
CA PRO A 135 4.99 8.57 -5.12
C PRO A 135 3.95 7.46 -5.32
N TYR A 136 4.22 6.27 -4.79
CA TYR A 136 3.33 5.13 -4.81
C TYR A 136 3.42 4.38 -3.49
N GLU A 137 2.44 3.53 -3.19
CA GLU A 137 2.41 2.75 -1.95
C GLU A 137 3.71 1.98 -1.70
N SER A 138 4.28 1.39 -2.76
CA SER A 138 5.50 0.59 -2.71
C SER A 138 6.74 1.32 -3.23
N VAL A 139 6.71 2.66 -3.37
CA VAL A 139 7.85 3.44 -3.87
C VAL A 139 8.12 4.63 -2.98
N PHE A 140 9.37 4.75 -2.55
CA PHE A 140 9.85 5.84 -1.70
C PHE A 140 10.94 6.61 -2.43
N VAL A 141 10.97 7.93 -2.26
CA VAL A 141 12.08 8.77 -2.67
C VAL A 141 12.75 9.28 -1.42
N ALA A 142 13.99 8.83 -1.19
CA ALA A 142 14.83 9.31 -0.12
C ALA A 142 15.56 10.56 -0.60
N HIS A 143 15.13 11.73 -0.12
CA HIS A 143 15.84 12.98 -0.39
C HIS A 143 17.05 13.08 0.53
N ARG A 144 18.25 13.04 -0.04
CA ARG A 144 19.47 12.92 0.75
C ARG A 144 20.11 14.27 1.06
N ARG A 145 20.82 14.34 2.19
CA ARG A 145 21.67 15.48 2.56
C ARG A 145 22.95 15.49 1.74
N ARG A 146 23.47 14.30 1.42
CA ARG A 146 24.68 14.08 0.60
C ARG A 146 24.40 13.03 -0.48
N GLY A 147 24.87 13.31 -1.69
CA GLY A 147 24.60 12.52 -2.89
C GLY A 147 23.22 12.78 -3.48
N ASP A 148 22.95 12.17 -4.63
CA ASP A 148 21.68 12.32 -5.36
C ASP A 148 20.51 11.68 -4.62
N ASP A 149 19.28 12.12 -4.89
CA ASP A 149 18.09 11.48 -4.36
C ASP A 149 18.00 10.02 -4.86
N LEU A 150 17.39 9.14 -4.07
CA LEU A 150 17.23 7.72 -4.43
C LEU A 150 15.76 7.34 -4.47
N THR A 151 15.33 6.82 -5.61
CA THR A 151 14.03 6.20 -5.81
C THR A 151 14.12 4.70 -5.50
N ILE A 152 13.39 4.28 -4.48
CA ILE A 152 13.44 2.95 -3.88
C ILE A 152 12.12 2.25 -4.12
N ALA A 153 12.15 1.20 -4.94
CA ALA A 153 11.02 0.32 -5.20
C ALA A 153 11.03 -0.85 -4.22
N LEU A 154 9.97 -0.99 -3.44
CA LEU A 154 9.75 -2.17 -2.60
C LEU A 154 9.13 -3.30 -3.40
N ILE A 155 9.73 -4.48 -3.31
CA ILE A 155 9.29 -5.69 -3.99
C ILE A 155 9.09 -6.80 -2.96
N ASP A 156 7.86 -7.29 -2.87
CA ASP A 156 7.53 -8.46 -2.07
C ASP A 156 7.83 -9.73 -2.87
N ALA A 157 8.90 -10.41 -2.47
CA ALA A 157 9.33 -11.68 -3.04
C ALA A 157 10.11 -12.47 -1.99
N TYR A 158 9.92 -13.80 -1.94
CA TYR A 158 10.72 -14.66 -1.08
C TYR A 158 12.17 -14.71 -1.56
N ASN A 159 12.39 -14.98 -2.84
CA ASN A 159 13.68 -14.78 -3.50
C ASN A 159 13.46 -13.75 -4.60
N LEU A 160 14.12 -12.59 -4.49
CA LEU A 160 14.00 -11.56 -5.52
C LEU A 160 14.70 -12.06 -6.80
N SER A 161 13.92 -12.23 -7.85
CA SER A 161 14.34 -12.74 -9.16
C SER A 161 14.52 -11.62 -10.19
N ALA A 162 15.14 -11.93 -11.32
CA ALA A 162 15.22 -11.00 -12.46
C ALA A 162 13.85 -10.60 -13.00
N GLU A 163 12.87 -11.51 -12.93
CA GLU A 163 11.51 -11.26 -13.39
C GLU A 163 10.79 -10.27 -12.49
N ASP A 164 10.94 -10.40 -11.17
CA ASP A 164 10.38 -9.46 -10.20
C ASP A 164 10.88 -8.02 -10.42
N VAL A 165 12.19 -7.85 -10.67
CA VAL A 165 12.80 -6.55 -10.97
C VAL A 165 12.22 -5.94 -12.26
N ARG A 166 12.09 -6.75 -13.32
CA ARG A 166 11.53 -6.28 -14.61
C ARG A 166 10.04 -5.95 -14.48
N ASN A 167 9.29 -6.75 -13.74
CA ASN A 167 7.88 -6.51 -13.48
C ASN A 167 7.69 -5.23 -12.67
N ALA A 168 8.51 -4.98 -11.65
CA ALA A 168 8.54 -3.70 -10.95
C ALA A 168 8.83 -2.56 -11.93
N ARG A 169 9.88 -2.66 -12.76
CA ARG A 169 10.25 -1.60 -13.73
C ARG A 169 9.11 -1.29 -14.70
N LYS A 170 8.38 -2.30 -15.16
CA LYS A 170 7.21 -2.13 -16.02
C LYS A 170 6.04 -1.47 -15.29
N LYS A 171 5.85 -1.79 -14.00
CA LYS A 171 4.68 -1.39 -13.21
C LYS A 171 4.78 0.02 -12.64
N ILE A 172 5.93 0.38 -12.08
CA ILE A 172 6.15 1.64 -11.35
C ILE A 172 7.12 2.60 -12.06
N GLY A 173 7.67 2.20 -13.21
CA GLY A 173 8.62 3.01 -13.95
C GLY A 173 10.01 3.00 -13.34
N ALA A 174 10.75 4.10 -13.53
CA ALA A 174 12.16 4.17 -13.17
C ALA A 174 12.39 4.22 -11.66
N PHE A 175 13.41 3.49 -11.21
CA PHE A 175 13.90 3.49 -9.83
C PHE A 175 15.40 3.21 -9.82
N ASP A 176 16.07 3.64 -8.75
CA ASP A 176 17.50 3.43 -8.54
C ASP A 176 17.77 2.17 -7.71
N ILE A 177 16.81 1.77 -6.87
CA ILE A 177 16.94 0.62 -5.97
C ILE A 177 15.71 -0.29 -6.07
N ALA A 178 15.94 -1.57 -6.36
CA ALA A 178 14.96 -2.65 -6.17
C ALA A 178 15.21 -3.31 -4.80
N LEU A 179 14.39 -2.94 -3.81
CA LEU A 179 14.51 -3.41 -2.44
C LEU A 179 13.60 -4.62 -2.20
N LYS A 180 14.18 -5.73 -1.75
CA LYS A 180 13.39 -6.86 -1.29
C LYS A 180 12.78 -6.57 0.09
N MET A 181 11.45 -6.65 0.20
CA MET A 181 10.72 -6.33 1.44
C MET A 181 10.95 -7.35 2.55
N SER A 182 10.87 -8.64 2.22
CA SER A 182 11.02 -9.71 3.20
C SER A 182 12.46 -9.83 3.70
N SER A 183 12.65 -10.11 4.99
CA SER A 183 13.96 -10.47 5.55
C SER A 183 14.36 -11.92 5.23
N TYR A 184 13.43 -12.77 4.80
CA TYR A 184 13.65 -14.19 4.50
C TYR A 184 13.99 -14.44 3.04
N GLY A 185 14.84 -15.42 2.76
CA GLY A 185 15.33 -15.68 1.40
C GLY A 185 16.38 -14.66 0.96
N LYS A 186 16.60 -14.48 -0.34
CA LYS A 186 17.73 -13.70 -0.86
C LYS A 186 17.40 -12.86 -2.10
N VAL A 187 18.27 -11.90 -2.40
CA VAL A 187 18.39 -11.31 -3.74
C VAL A 187 19.28 -12.23 -4.58
N THR A 188 18.75 -12.71 -5.71
CA THR A 188 19.48 -13.60 -6.61
C THR A 188 20.49 -12.82 -7.47
N ASP A 189 21.54 -13.48 -7.96
CA ASP A 189 22.52 -12.83 -8.86
C ASP A 189 21.87 -12.40 -10.18
N ALA A 190 20.89 -13.18 -10.66
CA ALA A 190 20.07 -12.80 -11.80
C ALA A 190 19.30 -11.49 -11.56
N ALA A 191 18.77 -11.27 -10.36
CA ALA A 191 18.10 -10.02 -9.99
C ALA A 191 19.07 -8.84 -9.96
N ARG A 192 20.28 -9.02 -9.42
CA ARG A 192 21.33 -7.98 -9.43
C ARG A 192 21.70 -7.61 -10.86
N ASN A 193 22.01 -8.59 -11.70
CA ASN A 193 22.34 -8.35 -13.11
C ASN A 193 21.19 -7.67 -13.88
N ALA A 194 19.94 -8.03 -13.58
CA ALA A 194 18.78 -7.40 -14.20
C ALA A 194 18.58 -5.94 -13.73
N ALA A 195 18.82 -5.64 -12.45
CA ALA A 195 18.79 -4.27 -11.95
C ALA A 195 19.93 -3.44 -12.56
N ASP A 196 21.15 -3.98 -12.56
CA ASP A 196 22.32 -3.30 -13.13
C ASP A 196 22.09 -2.96 -14.61
N SER A 197 21.47 -3.88 -15.38
CA SER A 197 21.17 -3.65 -16.80
C SER A 197 20.18 -2.50 -17.07
N ILE A 198 19.41 -2.09 -16.07
CA ILE A 198 18.46 -0.98 -16.15
C ILE A 198 18.92 0.25 -15.36
N GLY A 199 20.18 0.26 -14.91
CA GLY A 199 20.78 1.36 -14.15
C GLY A 199 20.32 1.43 -12.69
N ALA A 200 19.90 0.31 -12.10
CA ALA A 200 19.44 0.21 -10.72
C ALA A 200 20.27 -0.81 -9.93
N GLU A 201 20.13 -0.82 -8.60
CA GLU A 201 20.75 -1.80 -7.70
C GLU A 201 19.67 -2.69 -7.04
N ALA A 202 19.84 -4.01 -7.03
CA ALA A 202 18.95 -4.92 -6.29
C ALA A 202 19.58 -5.33 -4.95
N MET A 203 18.88 -5.10 -3.83
CA MET A 203 19.50 -5.24 -2.51
C MET A 203 18.52 -5.60 -1.38
N MET A 204 19.08 -6.01 -0.23
CA MET A 204 18.35 -6.24 1.01
C MET A 204 18.28 -4.96 1.85
N PHE A 205 17.39 -4.91 2.84
CA PHE A 205 17.23 -3.74 3.71
C PHE A 205 18.54 -3.27 4.38
N GLY A 206 19.37 -4.18 4.89
CA GLY A 206 20.66 -3.82 5.49
C GLY A 206 21.64 -3.16 4.51
N ASP A 207 21.56 -3.52 3.22
CA ASP A 207 22.37 -2.92 2.16
C ASP A 207 21.86 -1.51 1.83
N LEU A 208 20.54 -1.31 1.82
CA LEU A 208 19.95 0.02 1.62
C LEU A 208 20.43 1.01 2.68
N MET A 209 20.45 0.61 3.96
CA MET A 209 20.95 1.49 5.02
C MET A 209 22.41 1.89 4.80
N ARG A 210 23.25 0.98 4.30
CA ARG A 210 24.63 1.29 3.91
C ARG A 210 24.70 2.18 2.67
N ARG A 211 23.80 1.97 1.71
CA ARG A 211 23.70 2.77 0.47
C ARG A 211 23.27 4.20 0.74
N LEU A 212 22.39 4.41 1.73
CA LEU A 212 21.97 5.73 2.19
C LEU A 212 23.09 6.51 2.88
N ALA A 213 24.07 5.84 3.49
CA ALA A 213 25.19 6.48 4.18
C ALA A 213 26.23 7.13 3.26
N LYS A 214 26.30 6.68 1.99
CA LYS A 214 27.15 7.25 0.94
C LYS A 214 26.60 8.58 0.45
#